data_AF-A0A953X0Z3-F1
#
_entry.id   AF-A0A953X0Z3-F1
#
_cell.length_a   1.000
_cell.length_b   1.000
_cell.length_c   1.000
_cell.angle_alpha   90.00
_cell.angle_beta   90.00
_cell.angle_gamma   90.00
#
_symmetry.space_group_name_H-M   'P 1'
#
loop_
_entity.id
_entity.type
_entity.pdbx_description
1 polymer ?
#
loop_
_entity_poly.entity_id
_entity_poly.type
_entity_poly.pdbx_seq_one_letter_code
_entity_poly.pdbx_strand_id
1 'polypeptide(L)'
;MDGSALSSQEKGAGEVPVAETAAGDHHVLTREELIAKVRAYHPRVKSELLGAAYDFAKKHHGDQKRDSGDAYYSHPVEVANLLADVKLDEITIVAGLLHDVVEDVDEIDIGEVEVRFGADVAELVDGVTKLDKLSFDSKEAAQAENFQKFILATVSDIRVLLVKLADRLH
;
A
#
# COMPACT_ATOMS: atom_id res chain seq x y z
N MET A 1 -14.93 -44.45 -56.93
CA MET A 1 -15.04 -45.75 -56.26
C MET A 1 -14.14 -45.69 -55.03
N ASP A 2 -14.40 -44.80 -54.07
CA ASP A 2 -15.59 -44.63 -53.20
C ASP A 2 -15.45 -45.47 -51.92
N GLY A 3 -15.72 -44.81 -50.80
CA GLY A 3 -16.11 -45.43 -49.52
C GLY A 3 -14.95 -45.60 -48.54
N SER A 4 -14.83 -44.77 -47.50
CA SER A 4 -15.58 -44.88 -46.22
C SER A 4 -15.19 -46.13 -45.41
N ALA A 5 -14.90 -46.09 -44.11
CA ALA A 5 -14.90 -45.04 -43.10
C ALA A 5 -14.31 -45.60 -41.79
N LEU A 6 -14.22 -44.71 -40.77
CA LEU A 6 -14.20 -44.97 -39.32
C LEU A 6 -12.88 -45.53 -38.76
N SER A 7 -12.41 -45.20 -37.56
CA SER A 7 -12.77 -44.23 -36.52
C SER A 7 -11.80 -44.56 -35.38
N SER A 8 -11.03 -43.62 -34.87
CA SER A 8 -10.51 -43.66 -33.50
C SER A 8 -10.18 -42.24 -33.08
N GLN A 9 -11.10 -41.65 -32.31
CA GLN A 9 -10.88 -40.42 -31.58
C GLN A 9 -9.87 -40.68 -30.46
N GLU A 10 -8.70 -40.06 -30.53
CA GLU A 10 -7.88 -39.82 -29.34
C GLU A 10 -8.18 -38.43 -28.80
N LYS A 11 -8.40 -38.42 -27.49
CA LYS A 11 -8.93 -37.32 -26.69
C LYS A 11 -8.02 -36.10 -26.77
N GLY A 12 -8.59 -34.98 -27.24
CA GLY A 12 -8.02 -33.67 -26.97
C GLY A 12 -8.00 -33.44 -25.46
N ALA A 13 -6.80 -33.40 -24.88
CA ALA A 13 -6.60 -32.74 -23.61
C ALA A 13 -6.93 -31.26 -23.85
N GLY A 14 -8.01 -30.80 -23.23
CA GLY A 14 -8.41 -29.40 -23.28
C GLY A 14 -7.29 -28.56 -22.71
N GLU A 15 -6.59 -27.87 -23.60
CA GLU A 15 -5.71 -26.76 -23.25
C GLU A 15 -6.62 -25.69 -22.65
N VAL A 16 -6.52 -25.55 -21.32
CA VAL A 16 -7.20 -24.48 -20.59
C VAL A 16 -6.64 -23.18 -21.16
N PRO A 17 -7.47 -22.27 -21.69
CA PRO A 17 -6.95 -21.00 -22.17
C PRO A 17 -6.39 -20.28 -20.95
N VAL A 18 -5.07 -20.11 -20.91
CA VAL A 18 -4.42 -19.19 -19.99
C VAL A 18 -4.99 -17.84 -20.35
N ALA A 19 -5.85 -17.31 -19.49
CA ALA A 19 -6.39 -15.97 -19.63
C ALA A 19 -5.20 -15.02 -19.71
N GLU A 20 -5.01 -14.48 -20.91
CA GLU A 20 -4.06 -13.42 -21.21
C GLU A 20 -4.42 -12.25 -20.30
N THR A 21 -3.66 -12.06 -19.23
CA THR A 21 -3.79 -10.89 -18.36
C THR A 21 -3.37 -9.69 -19.18
N ALA A 22 -4.36 -9.04 -19.80
CA ALA A 22 -4.21 -7.72 -20.40
C ALA A 22 -3.52 -6.83 -19.36
N ALA A 23 -2.39 -6.24 -19.76
CA ALA A 23 -1.69 -5.23 -18.98
C ALA A 23 -2.71 -4.19 -18.51
N GLY A 24 -3.02 -4.21 -17.22
CA GLY A 24 -3.96 -3.27 -16.63
C GLY A 24 -3.35 -1.88 -16.70
N ASP A 25 -4.09 -0.95 -17.28
CA ASP A 25 -3.81 0.47 -17.15
C ASP A 25 -3.76 0.78 -15.65
N HIS A 26 -2.57 1.04 -15.09
CA HIS A 26 -2.40 1.32 -13.66
C HIS A 26 -2.95 2.72 -13.36
N HIS A 27 -4.27 2.80 -13.19
CA HIS A 27 -4.95 4.03 -12.81
C HIS A 27 -4.70 4.34 -11.32
N VAL A 28 -3.72 5.19 -11.08
CA VAL A 28 -3.48 5.76 -9.74
C VAL A 28 -4.64 6.71 -9.40
N LEU A 29 -5.28 6.48 -8.25
CA LEU A 29 -6.40 7.30 -7.84
C LEU A 29 -6.00 8.75 -7.65
N THR A 30 -6.80 9.66 -8.21
CA THR A 30 -6.73 11.08 -7.87
C THR A 30 -7.16 11.31 -6.42
N ARG A 31 -6.79 12.48 -5.89
CA ARG A 31 -7.21 12.97 -4.56
C ARG A 31 -8.72 12.84 -4.37
N GLU A 32 -9.49 13.29 -5.35
CA GLU A 32 -10.95 13.27 -5.30
C GLU A 32 -11.51 11.85 -5.33
N GLU A 33 -10.92 10.95 -6.11
CA GLU A 33 -11.32 9.54 -6.18
C GLU A 33 -11.02 8.80 -4.87
N LEU A 34 -9.84 9.00 -4.28
CA LEU A 34 -9.50 8.41 -2.99
C LEU A 34 -10.44 8.91 -1.88
N ILE A 35 -10.68 10.22 -1.81
CA ILE A 35 -11.64 10.81 -0.86
C ILE A 35 -13.05 10.23 -1.07
N ALA A 36 -13.50 10.10 -2.33
CA ALA A 36 -14.80 9.52 -2.65
C ALA A 36 -14.89 8.05 -2.22
N LYS A 37 -13.83 7.27 -2.44
CA LYS A 37 -13.72 5.87 -2.01
C LYS A 37 -13.85 5.73 -0.49
N VAL A 38 -13.10 6.54 0.27
CA VAL A 38 -13.18 6.54 1.74
C VAL A 38 -14.57 6.96 2.23
N ARG A 39 -15.16 8.00 1.63
CA ARG A 39 -16.51 8.47 1.95
C ARG A 39 -17.60 7.41 1.72
N ALA A 40 -17.41 6.51 0.76
CA ALA A 40 -18.38 5.47 0.46
C ALA A 40 -18.63 4.52 1.65
N TYR A 41 -17.63 4.29 2.50
CA TYR A 41 -17.77 3.48 3.72
C TYR A 41 -17.65 4.29 5.02
N HIS A 42 -17.10 5.51 4.97
CA HIS A 42 -17.02 6.42 6.10
C HIS A 42 -17.60 7.82 5.76
N PRO A 43 -18.93 7.99 5.73
CA PRO A 43 -19.57 9.21 5.22
C PRO A 43 -19.28 10.49 6.02
N ARG A 44 -18.79 10.37 7.25
CA ARG A 44 -18.46 11.49 8.14
C ARG A 44 -17.01 11.94 8.05
N VAL A 45 -16.21 11.27 7.21
CA VAL A 45 -14.79 11.57 7.04
C VAL A 45 -14.59 13.01 6.56
N LYS A 46 -13.67 13.72 7.21
CA LYS A 46 -13.38 15.12 6.90
C LYS A 46 -12.32 15.17 5.81
N SER A 47 -12.74 15.37 4.57
CA SER A 47 -11.86 15.35 3.38
C SER A 47 -10.65 16.28 3.45
N GLU A 48 -10.64 17.24 4.37
CA GLU A 48 -9.54 18.15 4.60
C GLU A 48 -8.26 17.43 5.03
N LEU A 49 -8.34 16.49 5.99
CA LEU A 49 -7.15 15.81 6.52
C LEU A 49 -6.57 14.87 5.46
N LEU A 50 -7.40 13.98 4.91
CA LEU A 50 -7.02 13.05 3.85
C LEU A 50 -6.50 13.78 2.60
N GLY A 51 -7.18 14.85 2.19
CA GLY A 51 -6.75 15.65 1.04
C GLY A 51 -5.42 16.36 1.27
N ALA A 52 -5.20 16.92 2.46
CA ALA A 52 -3.93 17.55 2.80
C ALA A 52 -2.77 16.54 2.83
N ALA A 53 -3.01 15.33 3.34
CA ALA A 53 -2.02 14.26 3.33
C ALA A 53 -1.66 13.82 1.91
N TYR A 54 -2.67 13.67 1.03
CA TYR A 54 -2.45 13.37 -0.38
C TYR A 54 -1.57 14.42 -1.06
N ASP A 55 -1.92 15.71 -0.90
CA ASP A 55 -1.18 16.81 -1.50
C ASP A 55 0.25 16.89 -0.95
N PHE A 56 0.42 16.57 0.34
CA PHE A 56 1.73 16.54 0.99
C PHE A 56 2.60 15.39 0.47
N ALA A 57 2.07 14.17 0.37
CA ALA A 57 2.76 13.03 -0.20
C ALA A 57 3.15 13.29 -1.65
N LYS A 58 2.20 13.76 -2.46
CA LYS A 58 2.45 14.13 -3.87
C LYS A 58 3.51 15.21 -4.01
N LYS A 59 3.55 16.20 -3.13
CA LYS A 59 4.55 17.27 -3.19
C LYS A 59 5.98 16.73 -2.98
N HIS A 60 6.17 15.83 -2.03
CA HIS A 60 7.51 15.35 -1.66
C HIS A 60 7.99 14.17 -2.51
N HIS A 61 7.05 13.42 -3.11
CA HIS A 61 7.32 12.31 -4.03
C HIS A 61 7.09 12.66 -5.51
N GLY A 62 6.89 13.95 -5.82
CA GLY A 62 6.21 14.43 -7.04
C GLY A 62 7.02 14.59 -8.32
N ASP A 63 8.34 14.41 -8.30
CA ASP A 63 9.20 14.59 -9.48
C ASP A 63 10.05 13.36 -9.83
N GLN A 64 10.03 12.32 -9.00
CA GLN A 64 10.68 11.07 -9.35
C GLN A 64 9.77 10.28 -10.29
N LYS A 65 10.29 9.88 -11.45
CA LYS A 65 9.65 8.88 -12.32
C LYS A 65 10.32 7.55 -12.03
N ARG A 66 9.54 6.48 -11.85
CA ARG A 66 10.06 5.10 -11.93
C ARG A 66 10.68 4.91 -13.32
N ASP A 67 11.61 3.96 -13.47
CA ASP A 67 12.18 3.58 -14.78
C ASP A 67 11.09 3.22 -15.82
N SER A 68 9.91 2.83 -15.34
CA SER A 68 8.70 2.54 -16.12
C SER A 68 7.97 3.78 -16.67
N GLY A 69 8.26 4.99 -16.17
CA GLY A 69 7.60 6.24 -16.55
C GLY A 69 6.48 6.71 -15.63
N ASP A 70 6.05 5.89 -14.67
CA ASP A 70 5.04 6.22 -13.66
C ASP A 70 5.60 7.19 -12.61
N ALA A 71 4.76 8.09 -12.10
CA ALA A 71 5.17 9.05 -11.09
C ALA A 71 5.30 8.38 -9.71
N TYR A 72 6.39 8.65 -8.98
CA TYR A 72 6.76 8.00 -7.70
C TYR A 72 5.71 8.18 -6.58
N TYR A 73 4.85 9.20 -6.66
CA TYR A 73 3.71 9.33 -5.75
C TYR A 73 2.66 8.21 -5.91
N SER A 74 2.77 7.36 -6.95
CA SER A 74 1.84 6.25 -7.17
C SER A 74 1.82 5.32 -5.96
N HIS A 75 2.98 4.97 -5.41
CA HIS A 75 3.07 3.97 -4.35
C HIS A 75 2.31 4.37 -3.08
N PRO A 76 2.56 5.54 -2.44
CA PRO A 76 1.77 5.95 -1.26
C PRO A 76 0.25 6.02 -1.54
N VAL A 77 -0.14 6.43 -2.74
CA VAL A 77 -1.55 6.49 -3.13
C VAL A 77 -2.15 5.11 -3.32
N GLU A 78 -1.39 4.17 -3.88
CA GLU A 78 -1.84 2.80 -4.10
C GLU A 78 -1.88 2.00 -2.78
N VAL A 79 -0.93 2.23 -1.86
CA VAL A 79 -1.00 1.74 -0.48
C VAL A 79 -2.27 2.26 0.20
N ALA A 80 -2.54 3.57 0.11
CA ALA A 80 -3.77 4.17 0.64
C ALA A 80 -5.04 3.60 -0.02
N ASN A 81 -4.99 3.33 -1.32
CA ASN A 81 -6.07 2.71 -2.07
C ASN A 81 -6.39 1.29 -1.56
N LEU A 82 -5.35 0.49 -1.28
CA LEU A 82 -5.48 -0.86 -0.74
C LEU A 82 -6.03 -0.84 0.69
N LEU A 83 -5.54 0.06 1.54
CA LEU A 83 -6.07 0.26 2.90
C LEU A 83 -7.55 0.69 2.86
N ALA A 84 -7.94 1.46 1.84
CA ALA A 84 -9.34 1.83 1.60
C ALA A 84 -10.20 0.67 1.07
N ASP A 85 -9.64 -0.30 0.33
CA ASP A 85 -10.35 -1.51 -0.11
C ASP A 85 -10.77 -2.38 1.08
N VAL A 86 -9.91 -2.46 2.09
CA VAL A 86 -10.23 -3.14 3.36
C VAL A 86 -10.95 -2.24 4.38
N LYS A 87 -11.35 -1.03 3.96
CA LYS A 87 -12.22 -0.09 4.70
C LYS A 87 -11.68 0.36 6.06
N LEU A 88 -10.38 0.64 6.16
CA LEU A 88 -9.78 1.17 7.39
C LEU A 88 -10.14 2.63 7.65
N ASP A 89 -9.86 3.11 8.86
CA ASP A 89 -10.20 4.48 9.28
C ASP A 89 -9.33 5.54 8.57
N GLU A 90 -9.80 6.80 8.61
CA GLU A 90 -9.13 7.94 7.98
C GLU A 90 -7.67 8.09 8.42
N ILE A 91 -7.41 7.90 9.71
CA ILE A 91 -6.08 8.03 10.31
C ILE A 91 -5.12 6.99 9.72
N THR A 92 -5.58 5.76 9.50
CA THR A 92 -4.77 4.71 8.84
C THR A 92 -4.51 5.03 7.38
N ILE A 93 -5.52 5.52 6.64
CA ILE A 93 -5.33 5.89 5.22
C ILE A 93 -4.32 7.05 5.11
N VAL A 94 -4.43 8.05 6.00
CA VAL A 94 -3.48 9.17 6.08
C VAL A 94 -2.08 8.67 6.42
N ALA A 95 -1.93 7.76 7.39
CA ALA A 95 -0.63 7.17 7.71
C ALA A 95 -0.04 6.42 6.49
N GLY A 96 -0.85 5.68 5.74
CA GLY A 96 -0.43 5.03 4.50
C GLY A 96 0.03 6.01 3.42
N LEU A 97 -0.56 7.20 3.30
CA LEU A 97 -0.07 8.23 2.37
C LEU A 97 1.27 8.84 2.80
N LEU A 98 1.56 8.85 4.11
CA LEU A 98 2.69 9.57 4.70
C LEU A 98 3.88 8.68 5.06
N HIS A 99 3.72 7.34 5.06
CA HIS A 99 4.74 6.41 5.56
C HIS A 99 6.11 6.63 4.92
N ASP A 100 6.16 6.68 3.59
CA ASP A 100 7.41 6.93 2.86
C ASP A 100 7.90 8.36 2.93
N VAL A 101 7.03 9.34 3.22
CA VAL A 101 7.48 10.74 3.26
C VAL A 101 8.47 10.95 4.40
N VAL A 102 8.25 10.28 5.55
CA VAL A 102 9.18 10.35 6.68
C VAL A 102 10.40 9.45 6.47
N GLU A 103 10.28 8.40 5.66
CA GLU A 103 11.39 7.49 5.38
C GLU A 103 12.35 8.04 4.32
N ASP A 104 11.82 8.64 3.25
CA ASP A 104 12.60 9.05 2.07
C ASP A 104 13.05 10.51 2.07
N VAL A 105 12.48 11.35 2.94
CA VAL A 105 12.70 12.80 2.93
C VAL A 105 13.34 13.25 4.24
N ASP A 106 14.67 13.45 4.20
CA ASP A 106 15.49 13.80 5.37
C ASP A 106 15.01 15.07 6.11
N GLU A 107 14.37 16.02 5.42
CA GLU A 107 13.88 17.25 6.04
C GLU A 107 12.55 17.09 6.79
N ILE A 108 11.86 15.96 6.66
CA ILE A 108 10.55 15.72 7.28
C ILE A 108 10.68 14.72 8.43
N ASP A 109 10.43 15.17 9.66
CA ASP A 109 10.42 14.32 10.84
C ASP A 109 8.98 14.06 11.36
N ILE A 110 8.87 13.16 12.34
CA ILE A 110 7.60 12.82 13.00
C ILE A 110 6.96 14.04 13.70
N GLY A 111 7.76 15.00 14.17
CA GLY A 111 7.25 16.22 14.79
C GLY A 111 6.49 17.11 13.79
N GLU A 112 7.00 17.21 12.56
CA GLU A 112 6.31 17.90 11.46
C GLU A 112 5.00 17.19 11.10
N VAL A 113 4.98 15.85 11.09
CA VAL A 113 3.76 15.07 10.87
C VAL A 113 2.73 15.34 11.97
N GLU A 114 3.15 15.36 13.24
CA GLU A 114 2.27 15.64 14.38
C GLU A 114 1.63 17.02 14.29
N VAL A 115 2.43 18.05 13.98
CA VAL A 115 1.95 19.44 13.86
C VAL A 115 0.92 19.58 12.73
N ARG A 116 1.11 18.86 11.62
CA ARG A 116 0.25 18.99 10.42
C ARG A 116 -0.99 18.11 10.46
N PHE A 117 -0.85 16.87 10.94
CA PHE A 117 -1.85 15.81 10.78
C PHE A 117 -2.36 15.25 12.11
N GLY A 118 -1.74 15.64 13.23
CA GLY A 118 -2.13 15.26 14.58
C GLY A 118 -1.34 14.08 15.15
N ALA A 119 -1.42 13.93 16.47
CA ALA A 119 -0.68 12.94 17.24
C ALA A 119 -0.98 11.49 16.81
N ASP A 120 -2.24 11.15 16.58
CA ASP A 120 -2.63 9.77 16.19
C ASP A 120 -2.01 9.35 14.85
N VAL A 121 -1.91 10.27 13.89
CA VAL A 121 -1.25 10.02 12.60
C VAL A 121 0.25 9.87 12.81
N ALA A 122 0.87 10.77 13.57
CA ALA A 122 2.30 10.74 13.85
C ALA A 122 2.72 9.45 14.57
N GLU A 123 1.94 8.99 15.54
CA GLU A 123 2.18 7.74 16.25
C GLU A 123 2.14 6.52 15.31
N LEU A 124 1.16 6.47 14.39
CA LEU A 124 1.09 5.40 13.39
C LEU A 124 2.28 5.43 12.41
N VAL A 125 2.60 6.61 11.87
CA VAL A 125 3.71 6.76 10.92
C VAL A 125 5.04 6.40 11.57
N ASP A 126 5.28 6.88 12.80
CA ASP A 126 6.47 6.52 13.59
C ASP A 126 6.55 5.01 13.86
N GLY A 127 5.41 4.39 14.18
CA GLY A 127 5.29 2.94 14.33
C GLY A 127 5.69 2.19 13.07
N VAL A 128 5.23 2.64 11.89
CA VAL A 128 5.56 2.04 10.59
C VAL A 128 7.05 2.19 10.29
N THR A 129 7.60 3.41 10.34
CA THR A 129 9.02 3.68 10.07
C THR A 129 9.96 2.93 11.02
N LYS A 130 9.59 2.76 12.29
CA LYS A 130 10.38 1.96 13.24
C LYS A 130 10.33 0.48 12.91
N LEU A 131 9.20 -0.03 12.41
CA LEU A 131 9.05 -1.43 12.02
C LEU A 131 9.99 -1.79 10.87
N ASP A 132 10.26 -0.86 9.96
CA ASP A 132 11.25 -1.04 8.89
C ASP A 132 12.66 -1.16 9.40
N LYS A 133 13.03 -0.32 10.35
CA LYS A 133 14.36 -0.34 10.98
C LYS A 133 14.64 -1.60 11.79
N LEU A 134 13.60 -2.35 12.19
CA LEU A 134 13.74 -3.62 12.92
C LEU A 134 14.13 -4.81 12.02
N SER A 135 14.19 -4.64 10.69
CA SER A 135 14.30 -5.76 9.75
C SER A 135 15.71 -6.27 9.43
N PHE A 136 16.78 -5.81 10.12
CA PHE A 136 18.15 -6.21 9.76
C PHE A 136 19.04 -6.54 10.97
N ASP A 137 19.29 -7.83 11.20
CA ASP A 137 20.64 -8.42 11.18
C ASP A 137 20.63 -9.93 11.51
N SER A 138 21.48 -10.70 10.82
CA SER A 138 21.57 -12.15 10.98
C SER A 138 22.36 -12.56 12.22
N LYS A 139 21.70 -13.35 13.07
CA LYS A 139 22.17 -14.48 13.90
C LYS A 139 20.88 -14.93 14.60
N GLU A 140 20.55 -16.21 14.63
CA GLU A 140 19.22 -16.73 14.96
C GLU A 140 18.61 -16.17 16.28
N ALA A 141 19.44 -15.69 17.22
CA ALA A 141 19.00 -14.98 18.42
C ALA A 141 18.48 -13.53 18.17
N ALA A 142 19.11 -12.77 17.27
CA ALA A 142 18.64 -11.45 16.85
C ALA A 142 17.30 -11.53 16.13
N GLN A 143 17.04 -12.64 15.43
CA GLN A 143 15.76 -12.86 14.76
C GLN A 143 14.60 -13.06 15.76
N ALA A 144 14.84 -13.76 16.87
CA ALA A 144 13.85 -13.92 17.94
C ALA A 144 13.59 -12.59 18.69
N GLU A 145 14.64 -11.80 18.92
CA GLU A 145 14.52 -10.48 19.56
C GLU A 145 13.83 -9.47 18.64
N ASN A 146 14.15 -9.45 17.34
CA ASN A 146 13.49 -8.61 16.34
C ASN A 146 12.03 -9.04 16.16
N PHE A 147 11.73 -10.34 16.20
CA PHE A 147 10.36 -10.84 16.20
C PHE A 147 9.59 -10.42 17.46
N GLN A 148 10.21 -10.44 18.64
CA GLN A 148 9.59 -9.91 19.86
C GLN A 148 9.35 -8.40 19.79
N LYS A 149 10.30 -7.62 19.26
CA LYS A 149 10.12 -6.16 19.03
C LYS A 149 9.03 -5.88 18.01
N PHE A 150 8.97 -6.66 16.93
CA PHE A 150 7.90 -6.62 15.94
C PHE A 150 6.52 -6.91 16.58
N ILE A 151 6.42 -7.97 17.39
CA ILE A 151 5.18 -8.26 18.13
C ILE A 151 4.82 -7.10 19.06
N LEU A 152 5.78 -6.56 19.83
CA LEU A 152 5.50 -5.47 20.78
C LEU A 152 5.05 -4.17 20.09
N ALA A 153 5.64 -3.84 18.93
CA ALA A 153 5.23 -2.69 18.12
C ALA A 153 3.80 -2.86 17.57
N THR A 154 3.44 -4.06 17.13
CA THR A 154 2.09 -4.37 16.58
C THR A 154 1.02 -4.60 17.63
N VAL A 155 1.39 -4.97 18.87
CA VAL A 155 0.47 -5.12 20.01
C VAL A 155 -0.10 -3.77 20.45
N SER A 156 0.63 -2.67 20.26
CA SER A 156 0.17 -1.34 20.68
C SER A 156 -0.85 -0.77 19.71
N ASP A 157 -0.66 -0.98 18.41
CA ASP A 157 -1.63 -0.63 17.37
C ASP A 157 -1.53 -1.56 16.15
N ILE A 158 -2.57 -2.34 15.91
CA ILE A 158 -2.64 -3.28 14.76
C ILE A 158 -2.62 -2.55 13.41
N ARG A 159 -3.00 -1.27 13.37
CA ARG A 159 -2.99 -0.45 12.15
C ARG A 159 -1.59 -0.30 11.58
N VAL A 160 -0.56 -0.26 12.42
CA VAL A 160 0.86 -0.25 11.99
C VAL A 160 1.18 -1.48 11.14
N LEU A 161 0.74 -2.67 11.57
CA LEU A 161 0.95 -3.90 10.80
C LEU A 161 0.19 -3.87 9.47
N LEU A 162 -1.04 -3.37 9.48
CA LEU A 162 -1.87 -3.31 8.27
C LEU A 162 -1.29 -2.37 7.21
N VAL A 163 -0.79 -1.19 7.63
CA VAL A 163 -0.06 -0.28 6.73
C VAL A 163 1.17 -0.97 6.17
N LYS A 164 1.96 -1.67 7.01
CA LYS A 164 3.17 -2.37 6.55
C LYS A 164 2.88 -3.52 5.59
N LEU A 165 1.79 -4.25 5.79
CA LEU A 165 1.37 -5.30 4.88
C LEU A 165 0.89 -4.72 3.54
N ALA A 166 0.19 -3.58 3.58
CA ALA A 166 -0.26 -2.90 2.36
C ALA A 166 0.92 -2.35 1.56
N ASP A 167 1.88 -1.72 2.23
CA ASP A 167 3.14 -1.26 1.65
C ASP A 167 3.92 -2.40 0.98
N ARG A 168 4.11 -3.54 1.66
CA ARG A 168 4.79 -4.71 1.06
C ARG A 168 4.11 -5.35 -0.15
N LEU A 169 2.81 -5.12 -0.34
CA LEU A 169 2.06 -5.70 -1.45
C LEU A 169 2.19 -4.89 -2.75
N HIS A 170 2.75 -3.69 -2.68
CA HIS A 170 2.94 -2.77 -3.80
C HIS A 170 4.43 -2.54 -4.10
#